data_AF-A0A8T8C9X5-F1
#
_entry.id   AF-A0A8T8C9X5-F1
#
_cell.length_a   1.000
_cell.length_b   1.000
_cell.length_c   1.000
_cell.angle_alpha   90.00
_cell.angle_beta   90.00
_cell.angle_gamma   90.00
#
_symmetry.space_group_name_H-M   'P 1'
#
loop_
_entity.id
_entity.type
_entity.pdbx_description
1 polymer ?
#
loop_
_entity_poly.entity_id
_entity_poly.type
_entity_poly.pdbx_seq_one_letter_code
_entity_poly.pdbx_strand_id
1 'polypeptide(L)'
;MNQKKHRNPQDFIEPKGQLNHSQRWTYTSIAYRSSKQKFRYFYLPLIALLVIIPLLCEWALSEGNTKSDAVGISMALFAFYMWFCFFFWWPMLGADWLSKMEAWFGPKTRASLWKQFRSGEVNVAGMDVPQTSKNVGEYDNSEYKKLFVDRDARLGPL
;
A
#
# COMPACT_ATOMS: atom_id res chain seq x y z
N MET A 1 30.98 -5.76 20.64
CA MET A 1 29.72 -5.03 20.91
C MET A 1 29.28 -4.35 19.61
N ASN A 2 28.38 -4.97 18.84
CA ASN A 2 27.88 -4.37 17.59
C ASN A 2 26.64 -3.53 17.91
N GLN A 3 26.76 -2.21 17.79
CA GLN A 3 25.63 -1.30 17.89
C GLN A 3 24.61 -1.64 16.81
N LYS A 4 23.42 -2.12 17.22
CA LYS A 4 22.24 -2.14 16.36
C LYS A 4 21.90 -0.70 16.01
N LYS A 5 22.35 -0.26 14.83
CA LYS A 5 21.96 0.99 14.21
C LYS A 5 20.45 0.92 13.98
N HIS A 6 19.66 1.50 14.89
CA HIS A 6 18.23 1.73 14.69
C HIS A 6 18.10 2.64 13.46
N ARG A 7 17.86 2.02 12.30
CA ARG A 7 17.50 2.75 11.09
C ARG A 7 16.10 3.29 11.30
N ASN A 8 15.96 4.60 11.14
CA ASN A 8 14.70 5.31 11.27
C ASN A 8 13.78 4.82 10.14
N PRO A 9 12.52 4.41 10.39
CA PRO A 9 11.60 3.95 9.34
C PRO A 9 11.39 4.99 8.22
N GLN A 10 11.68 6.26 8.46
CA GLN A 10 11.63 7.32 7.45
C GLN A 10 12.80 7.27 6.44
N ASP A 11 13.94 6.65 6.79
CA ASP A 11 15.11 6.56 5.89
C ASP A 11 14.89 5.59 4.71
N PHE A 12 13.83 4.77 4.75
CA PHE A 12 13.44 3.89 3.65
C PHE A 12 12.38 4.51 2.72
N ILE A 13 11.85 5.70 3.07
CA ILE A 13 10.74 6.34 2.36
C ILE A 13 11.24 7.27 1.24
N GLU A 14 12.52 7.63 1.22
CA GLU A 14 13.09 8.41 0.11
C GLU A 14 13.76 7.53 -0.95
N PRO A 15 13.11 7.23 -2.08
CA PRO A 15 13.86 7.03 -3.31
C PRO A 15 14.47 8.39 -3.66
N LYS A 16 15.77 8.57 -3.40
CA LYS A 16 16.57 9.73 -3.81
C LYS A 16 16.65 9.93 -5.34
N GLY A 17 15.80 9.26 -6.11
CA GLY A 17 15.59 9.45 -7.54
C GLY A 17 14.11 9.33 -7.85
N GLN A 18 13.63 10.11 -8.83
CA GLN A 18 12.26 10.05 -9.31
C GLN A 18 11.88 8.58 -9.60
N LEU A 19 10.99 8.01 -8.79
CA LEU A 19 10.43 6.68 -9.02
C LEU A 19 9.86 6.63 -10.45
N ASN A 20 10.41 5.74 -11.29
CA ASN A 20 9.94 5.54 -12.66
C ASN A 20 8.44 5.18 -12.65
N HIS A 21 7.70 5.61 -13.68
CA HIS A 21 6.25 5.41 -13.78
C HIS A 21 5.83 3.94 -13.54
N SER A 22 6.58 2.99 -14.10
CA SER A 22 6.39 1.55 -13.91
C SER A 22 6.54 1.11 -12.44
N GLN A 23 7.49 1.69 -11.71
CA GLN A 23 7.72 1.35 -10.30
C GLN A 23 6.56 1.84 -9.43
N ARG A 24 6.02 3.03 -9.69
CA ARG A 24 4.84 3.57 -8.98
C ARG A 24 3.63 2.66 -9.12
N TRP A 25 3.39 2.14 -10.33
CA TRP A 25 2.35 1.14 -10.58
C TRP A 25 2.54 -0.14 -9.75
N THR A 26 3.77 -0.64 -9.66
CA THR A 26 4.08 -1.82 -8.84
C THR A 26 3.86 -1.55 -7.35
N TYR A 27 4.25 -0.39 -6.84
CA TYR A 27 4.00 -0.06 -5.42
C TYR A 27 2.50 0.10 -5.12
N THR A 28 1.74 0.74 -6.00
CA THR A 28 0.28 0.84 -5.87
C THR A 28 -0.39 -0.53 -5.91
N SER A 29 0.04 -1.44 -6.80
CA SER A 29 -0.53 -2.79 -6.87
C SER A 29 -0.20 -3.62 -5.62
N ILE A 30 0.99 -3.43 -5.06
CA ILE A 30 1.39 -4.00 -3.76
C ILE A 30 0.46 -3.49 -2.67
N ALA A 31 0.30 -2.18 -2.53
CA ALA A 31 -0.57 -1.56 -1.53
C ALA A 31 -2.01 -2.08 -1.60
N TYR A 32 -2.57 -2.19 -2.81
CA TYR A 32 -3.94 -2.65 -3.02
C TYR A 32 -4.11 -4.13 -2.65
N ARG A 33 -3.14 -4.99 -3.00
CA ARG A 33 -3.24 -6.43 -2.75
C ARG A 33 -2.92 -6.79 -1.31
N SER A 34 -1.95 -6.11 -0.70
CA SER A 34 -1.45 -6.43 0.62
C SER A 34 -2.28 -5.79 1.75
N SER A 35 -3.03 -4.73 1.46
CA SER A 35 -3.89 -4.10 2.45
C SER A 35 -5.05 -5.04 2.81
N LYS A 36 -5.09 -5.50 4.07
CA LYS A 36 -6.29 -6.14 4.65
C LYS A 36 -7.44 -5.14 4.84
N GLN A 37 -7.14 -3.83 4.78
CA GLN A 37 -8.09 -2.73 4.95
C GLN A 37 -8.35 -2.02 3.62
N LYS A 38 -8.53 -2.79 2.53
CA LYS A 38 -8.87 -2.23 1.21
C LYS A 38 -10.08 -1.30 1.30
N PHE A 39 -11.07 -1.70 2.11
CA PHE A 39 -12.24 -0.90 2.42
C PHE A 39 -11.87 0.51 2.90
N ARG A 40 -10.96 0.62 3.88
CA ARG A 40 -10.61 1.91 4.49
C ARG A 40 -9.76 2.81 3.59
N TYR A 41 -8.78 2.25 2.89
CA TYR A 41 -7.77 3.06 2.18
C TYR A 41 -8.06 3.27 0.69
N PHE A 42 -8.93 2.45 0.09
CA PHE A 42 -9.25 2.53 -1.33
C PHE A 42 -10.73 2.82 -1.57
N TYR A 43 -11.64 2.09 -0.91
CA TYR A 43 -13.08 2.25 -1.14
C TYR A 43 -13.68 3.44 -0.39
N LEU A 44 -13.30 3.68 0.86
CA LEU A 44 -13.83 4.78 1.67
C LEU A 44 -13.54 6.16 1.05
N PRO A 45 -12.33 6.46 0.56
CA PRO A 45 -12.06 7.73 -0.13
C PRO A 45 -12.82 7.86 -1.44
N LEU A 46 -13.01 6.74 -2.17
CA LEU A 46 -13.80 6.73 -3.40
C LEU A 46 -15.29 7.01 -3.13
N ILE A 47 -15.86 6.37 -2.09
CA ILE A 47 -17.23 6.61 -1.66
C ILE A 47 -17.40 8.05 -1.19
N ALA A 48 -16.45 8.58 -0.41
CA ALA A 48 -16.46 9.97 0.01
C ALA A 48 -16.48 10.92 -1.20
N LEU A 49 -15.67 10.66 -2.23
CA LEU A 49 -15.71 11.44 -3.48
C LEU A 49 -17.05 11.34 -4.20
N LEU A 50 -17.61 10.14 -4.29
CA LEU A 50 -18.92 9.94 -4.94
C LEU A 50 -20.04 10.70 -4.24
N VAL A 51 -19.91 10.99 -2.94
CA VAL A 51 -20.86 11.82 -2.19
C VAL A 51 -20.53 13.32 -2.31
N ILE A 52 -19.25 13.69 -2.24
CA ILE A 52 -18.79 15.08 -2.29
C ILE A 52 -19.01 15.71 -3.67
N ILE A 53 -18.83 14.96 -4.76
CA ILE A 53 -18.96 15.48 -6.13
C ILE A 53 -20.39 15.97 -6.43
N PRO A 54 -21.46 15.19 -6.18
CA PRO A 54 -22.83 15.68 -6.32
C PRO A 54 -23.11 16.92 -5.47
N LEU A 55 -22.64 16.95 -4.22
CA LEU A 55 -22.82 18.10 -3.33
C LEU A 55 -22.11 19.35 -3.86
N LEU A 56 -20.90 19.22 -4.41
CA LEU A 56 -20.19 20.32 -5.05
C LEU A 56 -20.88 20.77 -6.33
N CYS A 57 -21.42 19.85 -7.13
CA CYS A 57 -22.24 20.19 -8.30
C CYS A 57 -23.49 20.98 -7.91
N GLU A 58 -24.24 20.52 -6.90
CA GLU A 58 -25.44 21.23 -6.41
C GLU A 58 -25.10 22.61 -5.85
N TRP A 59 -24.01 22.70 -5.07
CA TRP A 59 -23.53 23.97 -4.54
C TRP A 59 -23.11 24.93 -5.66
N ALA A 60 -22.31 24.47 -6.63
CA ALA A 60 -21.88 25.29 -7.76
C ALA A 60 -23.06 25.76 -8.63
N LEU A 61 -24.10 24.93 -8.80
CA LEU A 61 -25.33 25.32 -9.48
C LEU A 61 -26.12 26.38 -8.69
N SER A 62 -26.14 26.28 -7.36
CA SER A 62 -26.82 27.24 -6.48
C SER A 62 -26.19 28.63 -6.52
N GLU A 63 -24.88 28.72 -6.82
CA GLU A 63 -24.16 29.98 -7.01
C GLU A 63 -24.37 30.61 -8.40
N GLY A 64 -25.18 29.98 -9.27
CA GLY A 64 -25.52 30.50 -10.58
C GLY A 64 -24.56 30.09 -11.70
N ASN A 65 -23.65 29.14 -11.47
CA ASN A 65 -22.81 28.59 -12.53
C ASN A 65 -23.65 27.80 -13.55
N THR A 66 -23.18 27.77 -14.79
CA THR A 66 -23.81 26.94 -15.82
C THR A 66 -23.64 25.45 -15.48
N LYS A 67 -24.58 24.62 -15.93
CA LYS A 67 -24.52 23.16 -15.70
C LYS A 67 -23.21 22.54 -16.20
N SER A 68 -22.68 23.03 -17.32
CA SER A 68 -21.39 22.59 -17.85
C SER A 68 -20.22 22.92 -16.92
N ASP A 69 -20.21 24.11 -16.33
CA ASP A 69 -19.11 24.56 -15.47
C ASP A 69 -19.12 23.81 -14.14
N ALA A 70 -20.29 23.63 -13.52
CA ALA A 70 -20.44 22.89 -12.27
C ALA A 70 -19.97 21.44 -12.38
N VAL A 71 -20.34 20.76 -13.48
CA VAL A 71 -19.89 19.38 -13.77
C VAL A 71 -18.40 19.35 -14.10
N GLY A 72 -17.91 20.32 -14.88
CA GLY A 72 -16.50 20.42 -15.27
C GLY A 72 -15.56 20.57 -14.08
N ILE A 73 -15.88 21.48 -13.14
CA ILE A 73 -15.10 21.70 -11.93
C ILE A 73 -15.08 20.44 -11.06
N SER A 74 -16.23 19.79 -10.88
CA SER A 74 -16.34 18.58 -10.06
C SER A 74 -15.56 17.40 -10.65
N MET A 75 -15.58 17.24 -11.98
CA MET A 75 -14.76 16.24 -12.68
C MET A 75 -13.26 16.55 -12.61
N ALA A 76 -12.87 17.83 -12.69
CA ALA A 76 -11.48 18.25 -12.55
C ALA A 76 -10.94 17.94 -11.14
N LEU A 77 -11.73 18.21 -10.10
CA LEU A 77 -11.38 17.86 -8.70
C LEU A 77 -11.27 16.35 -8.50
N PHE A 78 -12.18 15.56 -9.09
CA PHE A 78 -12.09 14.11 -9.06
C PHE A 78 -10.81 13.61 -9.74
N ALA A 79 -10.51 14.09 -10.95
CA ALA A 79 -9.32 13.72 -11.69
C ALA A 79 -8.04 14.09 -10.93
N PHE A 80 -8.00 15.29 -10.34
CA PHE A 80 -6.88 15.74 -9.52
C PHE A 80 -6.67 14.87 -8.29
N TYR A 81 -7.75 14.53 -7.58
CA TYR A 81 -7.66 13.66 -6.41
C TYR A 81 -7.17 12.25 -6.79
N MET A 82 -7.73 11.66 -7.85
CA MET A 82 -7.31 10.33 -8.32
C MET A 82 -5.85 10.33 -8.76
N TRP A 83 -5.41 11.39 -9.44
CA TRP A 83 -4.00 11.61 -9.78
C TRP A 83 -3.14 11.68 -8.51
N PHE A 84 -3.52 12.49 -7.52
CA PHE A 84 -2.78 12.61 -6.26
C PHE A 84 -2.65 11.28 -5.51
N CYS A 85 -3.76 10.55 -5.35
CA CYS A 85 -3.77 9.25 -4.68
C CYS A 85 -2.88 8.23 -5.41
N PHE A 86 -2.96 8.20 -6.73
CA PHE A 86 -2.17 7.27 -7.54
C PHE A 86 -0.67 7.57 -7.50
N PHE A 87 -0.28 8.84 -7.48
CA PHE A 87 1.13 9.23 -7.58
C PHE A 87 1.85 9.33 -6.24
N PHE A 88 1.15 9.65 -5.16
CA PHE A 88 1.77 9.90 -3.85
C PHE A 88 1.30 8.90 -2.81
N TRP A 89 -0.03 8.80 -2.60
CA TRP A 89 -0.58 8.08 -1.44
C TRP A 89 -0.43 6.56 -1.54
N TRP A 90 -0.87 5.95 -2.65
CA TRP A 90 -0.83 4.50 -2.82
C TRP A 90 0.58 3.93 -2.97
N PRO A 91 1.53 4.58 -3.69
CA PRO A 91 2.90 4.13 -3.70
C PRO A 91 3.56 4.14 -2.32
N MET A 92 3.26 5.14 -1.48
CA MET A 92 3.77 5.23 -0.11
C MET A 92 3.29 4.07 0.75
N LEU A 93 2.00 3.71 0.66
CA LEU A 93 1.43 2.53 1.32
C LEU A 93 2.11 1.22 0.89
N GLY A 94 2.44 1.08 -0.40
CA GLY A 94 3.12 -0.10 -0.94
C GLY A 94 4.56 -0.22 -0.45
N ALA A 95 5.27 0.91 -0.38
CA ALA A 95 6.62 0.99 0.14
C ALA A 95 6.67 0.67 1.64
N ASP A 96 5.75 1.24 2.43
CA ASP A 96 5.61 0.95 3.86
C ASP A 96 5.34 -0.54 4.11
N TRP A 97 4.48 -1.16 3.30
CA TRP A 97 4.23 -2.60 3.40
C TRP A 97 5.49 -3.43 3.12
N LEU A 98 6.25 -3.12 2.06
CA LEU A 98 7.51 -3.83 1.77
C LEU A 98 8.54 -3.64 2.88
N SER A 99 8.61 -2.46 3.48
CA SER A 99 9.49 -2.18 4.61
C SER A 99 9.10 -3.02 5.83
N LYS A 100 7.79 -3.13 6.13
CA LYS A 100 7.29 -4.03 7.18
C LYS A 100 7.61 -5.49 6.91
N MET A 101 7.52 -5.95 5.66
CA MET A 101 7.90 -7.31 5.30
C MET A 101 9.40 -7.56 5.49
N GLU A 102 10.25 -6.59 5.19
CA GLU A 102 11.69 -6.66 5.47
C GLU A 102 11.97 -6.72 6.98
N ALA A 103 11.26 -5.91 7.78
CA ALA A 103 11.40 -5.93 9.22
C ALA A 103 10.96 -7.28 9.84
N TRP A 104 9.85 -7.84 9.35
CA TRP A 104 9.27 -9.05 9.92
C TRP A 104 9.93 -10.34 9.46
N PHE A 105 10.26 -10.47 8.17
CA PHE A 105 10.78 -11.71 7.57
C PHE A 105 12.24 -11.61 7.13
N GLY A 106 12.69 -10.43 6.69
CA GLY A 106 14.06 -10.20 6.25
C GLY A 106 14.19 -9.70 4.80
N PRO A 107 15.41 -9.34 4.39
CA PRO A 107 15.68 -8.69 3.11
C PRO A 107 15.53 -9.63 1.90
N LYS A 108 15.81 -10.94 2.03
CA LYS A 108 15.64 -11.88 0.89
C LYS A 108 14.17 -12.13 0.60
N THR A 109 13.34 -12.17 1.64
CA THR A 109 11.88 -12.27 1.52
C THR A 109 11.32 -11.05 0.78
N ARG A 110 11.75 -9.82 1.14
CA ARG A 110 11.40 -8.59 0.42
C ARG A 110 11.77 -8.68 -1.06
N ALA A 111 13.00 -9.11 -1.38
CA ALA A 111 13.47 -9.20 -2.76
C ALA A 111 12.67 -10.23 -3.59
N SER A 112 12.31 -11.37 -2.98
CA SER A 112 11.49 -12.40 -3.61
C SER A 112 10.06 -11.90 -3.88
N LEU A 113 9.42 -11.27 -2.89
CA LEU A 113 8.11 -10.65 -3.06
C LEU A 113 8.14 -9.61 -4.18
N TRP A 114 9.13 -8.72 -4.17
CA TRP A 114 9.29 -7.70 -5.22
C TRP A 114 9.42 -8.30 -6.63
N LYS A 115 10.09 -9.46 -6.77
CA LYS A 115 10.16 -10.18 -8.04
C LYS A 115 8.80 -10.76 -8.44
N GLN A 116 8.07 -11.40 -7.52
CA GLN A 116 6.73 -11.94 -7.78
C GLN A 116 5.73 -10.85 -8.20
N PHE A 117 5.83 -9.65 -7.61
CA PHE A 117 4.99 -8.52 -8.02
C PHE A 117 5.35 -7.98 -9.40
N ARG A 118 6.62 -8.03 -9.81
CA ARG A 118 7.06 -7.64 -11.16
C ARG A 118 6.75 -8.69 -12.21
N SER A 119 6.84 -9.98 -11.88
CA SER A 119 6.49 -11.08 -12.78
C SER A 119 4.98 -11.23 -12.96
N GLY A 120 4.18 -10.64 -12.07
CA GLY A 120 2.73 -10.77 -12.09
C GLY A 120 2.24 -12.12 -11.57
N GLU A 121 3.11 -12.99 -11.04
CA GLU A 121 2.72 -14.27 -10.43
C GLU A 121 1.71 -14.09 -9.29
N VAL A 122 1.81 -12.96 -8.57
CA VAL A 122 0.85 -12.58 -7.53
C VAL A 122 -0.58 -12.42 -8.08
N ASN A 123 -0.74 -12.13 -9.37
CA ASN A 123 -2.05 -12.03 -10.01
C ASN A 123 -2.71 -13.40 -10.23
N VAL A 124 -1.92 -14.47 -10.34
CA VAL A 124 -2.40 -15.83 -10.70
C VAL A 124 -2.46 -16.74 -9.48
N ALA A 125 -1.43 -16.74 -8.63
CA ALA A 125 -1.29 -17.68 -7.51
C ALA A 125 -1.73 -17.10 -6.15
N GLY A 126 -1.99 -15.80 -6.07
CA GLY A 126 -2.18 -15.11 -4.79
C GLY A 126 -0.85 -14.80 -4.08
N MET A 127 -0.93 -14.15 -2.92
CA MET A 127 0.24 -13.68 -2.16
C MET A 127 0.35 -14.44 -0.84
N ASP A 128 1.27 -15.41 -0.77
CA ASP A 128 1.61 -16.12 0.46
C ASP A 128 3.00 -15.71 0.95
N VAL A 129 3.02 -14.73 1.85
CA VAL A 129 4.25 -14.20 2.45
C VAL A 129 4.96 -15.25 3.34
N PRO A 130 4.28 -15.96 4.25
CA PRO A 130 4.89 -17.05 5.01
C PRO A 130 5.53 -18.12 4.13
N GLN A 131 4.84 -18.63 3.10
CA GLN A 131 5.42 -19.65 2.22
C GLN A 131 6.62 -19.11 1.43
N THR A 132 6.54 -17.87 0.95
CA THR A 132 7.67 -17.23 0.27
C THR A 132 8.89 -17.10 1.19
N SER A 133 8.70 -16.75 2.46
CA SER A 133 9.78 -16.63 3.44
C SER A 133 10.40 -17.99 3.83
N LYS A 134 9.62 -19.08 3.82
CA LYS A 134 10.12 -20.44 4.00
C LYS A 134 10.99 -20.86 2.82
N ASN A 135 10.55 -20.56 1.60
CA ASN A 135 11.28 -20.90 0.38
C ASN A 135 12.65 -20.20 0.29
N VAL A 136 12.81 -19.01 0.90
CA VAL A 136 14.10 -18.29 0.97
C VAL A 136 14.90 -18.57 2.25
N GLY A 137 14.38 -19.43 3.14
CA GLY A 137 15.06 -19.84 4.37
C GLY A 137 15.17 -18.75 5.46
N GLU A 138 14.38 -17.68 5.37
CA GLU A 138 14.39 -16.60 6.39
C GLU A 138 13.28 -16.75 7.43
N TYR A 139 12.27 -17.60 7.16
CA TYR A 139 11.13 -17.79 8.07
C TYR A 139 11.54 -18.20 9.49
N ASP A 140 12.52 -19.09 9.64
CA ASP A 140 12.86 -19.66 10.95
C ASP A 140 13.52 -18.65 11.89
N ASN A 141 14.18 -17.62 11.34
CA ASN A 141 14.82 -16.55 12.10
C ASN A 141 13.98 -15.26 12.13
N SER A 142 12.81 -15.26 11.48
CA SER A 142 11.94 -14.09 11.33
C SER A 142 11.38 -13.59 12.67
N GLU A 143 11.23 -12.28 12.81
CA GLU A 143 10.51 -11.69 13.95
C GLU A 143 9.02 -12.07 13.92
N TYR A 144 8.48 -12.33 12.73
CA TYR A 144 7.13 -12.86 12.57
C TYR A 144 6.93 -14.19 13.31
N LYS A 145 7.82 -15.17 13.12
CA LYS A 145 7.72 -16.46 13.84
C LYS A 145 7.80 -16.26 15.35
N LYS A 146 8.68 -15.37 15.84
CA LYS A 146 8.80 -15.07 17.27
C LYS A 146 7.53 -14.48 17.86
N LEU A 147 6.88 -13.54 17.16
CA LEU A 147 5.66 -12.89 17.65
C LEU A 147 4.43 -13.80 17.63
N PHE A 148 4.33 -14.73 16.67
CA PHE A 148 3.17 -15.60 16.53
C PHE A 148 3.33 -16.94 17.30
N VAL A 149 4.52 -17.54 17.31
CA VAL A 149 4.79 -18.76 18.10
C VAL A 149 4.74 -18.46 19.61
N ASP A 150 5.23 -17.30 20.03
CA ASP A 150 5.18 -16.88 21.45
C ASP A 150 3.74 -16.50 21.88
N ARG A 151 2.86 -16.19 20.93
CA ARG A 151 1.43 -15.97 21.20
C ARG A 151 0.69 -17.30 21.39
N ASP A 152 0.97 -18.30 20.57
CA ASP A 152 0.41 -19.65 20.72
C ASP A 152 0.95 -20.34 21.99
N ALA A 153 2.22 -20.09 22.35
CA ALA A 153 2.79 -20.56 23.61
C ALA A 153 2.16 -19.91 24.86
N ARG A 154 1.67 -18.67 24.75
CA ARG A 154 1.00 -17.95 25.87
C ARG A 154 -0.49 -18.25 25.99
N LEU A 155 -1.16 -18.66 24.91
CA LEU A 155 -2.60 -18.90 24.90
C LEU A 155 -2.97 -20.38 25.07
N GLY A 156 -2.01 -21.30 24.96
CA GLY A 156 -2.25 -22.74 25.04
C GLY A 156 -3.03 -23.27 23.83
N PRO A 157 -2.94 -24.57 23.52
CA PRO A 157 -3.77 -25.18 22.49
C PRO A 157 -5.25 -25.07 22.92
N LEU A 158 -6.09 -24.51 22.06
CA LEU A 158 -7.56 -24.57 22.17
C LEU A 158 -8.04 -26.01 22.06
#